data_AF-A0A4Q7L6S7-F1
#
_entry.id   AF-A0A4Q7L6S7-F1
#
_cell.length_a   1.000
_cell.length_b   1.000
_cell.length_c   1.000
_cell.angle_alpha   90.00
_cell.angle_beta   90.00
_cell.angle_gamma   90.00
#
_symmetry.space_group_name_H-M   'P 1'
#
loop_
_entity.id
_entity.type
_entity.pdbx_description
1 polymer ?
#
loop_
_entity_poly.entity_id
_entity_poly.type
_entity_poly.pdbx_seq_one_letter_code
_entity_poly.pdbx_strand_id
1 'polypeptide(L)'
;MTREFASLRGRRVDAWDGVEMALRENGPQFEDPRVPCLQLLSVRASLDDDSAVSVTTYQNDAVFGLVVRSEAQLDEGHWDGIYRVRQLTELPTGRVEQVAVVVDEGVLAEVRLLIDARPLLLMAGELHETVTGDLVFHRLDESVLAFTDPAAADRVSWTPPRRGHGCGHVGGGR
;
A
#
# COMPACT_ATOMS: atom_id res chain seq x y z
N MET A 1 2.86 15.18 3.82
CA MET A 1 2.66 13.77 3.41
C MET A 1 3.96 12.99 3.31
N THR A 2 4.99 13.51 2.66
CA THR A 2 6.28 12.81 2.49
C THR A 2 7.11 12.70 3.79
N ARG A 3 6.98 13.68 4.69
CA ARG A 3 7.75 13.74 5.95
C ARG A 3 7.23 12.73 6.97
N GLU A 4 5.93 12.46 6.92
CA GLU A 4 5.22 11.55 7.79
C GLU A 4 5.72 10.12 7.57
N PHE A 5 5.79 9.66 6.30
CA PHE A 5 6.44 8.39 6.00
C PHE A 5 7.93 8.37 6.36
N ALA A 6 8.66 9.47 6.11
CA ALA A 6 10.08 9.54 6.49
C ALA A 6 10.30 9.38 8.00
N SER A 7 9.34 9.78 8.84
CA SER A 7 9.41 9.60 10.31
C SER A 7 9.33 8.14 10.77
N LEU A 8 8.91 7.21 9.89
CA LEU A 8 8.96 5.78 10.19
C LEU A 8 10.39 5.25 10.20
N ARG A 9 11.33 5.92 9.54
CA ARG A 9 12.72 5.47 9.49
C ARG A 9 13.31 5.39 10.90
N GLY A 10 13.87 4.24 11.24
CA GLY A 10 14.45 3.95 12.55
C GLY A 10 13.43 3.52 13.61
N ARG A 11 12.13 3.57 13.33
CA ARG A 11 11.10 2.97 14.18
C ARG A 11 11.09 1.45 14.02
N ARG A 12 10.61 0.73 15.04
CA ARG A 12 10.36 -0.71 14.92
C ARG A 12 8.86 -0.94 14.78
N VAL A 13 8.51 -1.78 13.81
CA VAL A 13 7.16 -2.29 13.61
C VAL A 13 7.05 -3.66 14.25
N ASP A 14 6.12 -3.82 15.18
CA ASP A 14 5.90 -5.08 15.89
C ASP A 14 4.76 -5.91 15.30
N ALA A 15 3.73 -5.26 14.77
CA ALA A 15 2.59 -5.93 14.15
C ALA A 15 1.93 -5.09 13.05
N TRP A 16 1.19 -5.78 12.19
CA TRP A 16 0.36 -5.19 11.15
C TRP A 16 -1.06 -5.71 11.26
N ASP A 17 -2.02 -4.81 11.18
CA ASP A 17 -3.44 -5.09 11.06
C ASP A 17 -3.98 -4.31 9.87
N GLY A 18 -5.05 -4.78 9.24
CA GLY A 18 -5.65 -4.03 8.14
C GLY A 18 -7.11 -4.37 7.93
N VAL A 19 -7.79 -3.47 7.23
CA VAL A 19 -9.10 -3.72 6.63
C VAL A 19 -8.84 -4.22 5.22
N GLU A 20 -8.86 -5.53 5.03
CA GLU A 20 -8.69 -6.16 3.72
C GLU A 20 -10.00 -6.10 2.94
N MET A 21 -9.91 -5.78 1.66
CA MET A 21 -11.03 -5.75 0.73
C MET A 21 -10.93 -6.94 -0.23
N ALA A 22 -12.08 -7.55 -0.51
CA ALA A 22 -12.18 -8.65 -1.43
C ALA A 22 -11.77 -8.21 -2.85
N LEU A 23 -11.09 -9.10 -3.56
CA LEU A 23 -10.74 -8.96 -4.98
C LEU A 23 -11.97 -9.17 -5.88
N ARG A 24 -12.99 -9.87 -5.39
CA ARG A 24 -14.27 -10.12 -6.06
C ARG A 24 -15.40 -10.00 -5.06
N GLU A 25 -16.49 -9.35 -5.45
CA GLU A 25 -17.59 -9.01 -4.54
C GLU A 25 -18.67 -10.10 -4.48
N ASN A 26 -18.97 -10.75 -5.61
CA ASN A 26 -20.01 -11.77 -5.71
C ASN A 26 -19.54 -13.10 -5.11
N GLY A 27 -19.74 -13.25 -3.80
CA GLY A 27 -19.11 -14.29 -3.01
C GLY A 27 -17.67 -13.89 -2.69
N PRO A 28 -17.46 -13.05 -1.65
CA PRO A 28 -16.20 -12.36 -1.38
C PRO A 28 -14.98 -13.27 -1.45
N GLN A 29 -14.07 -12.97 -2.37
CA GLN A 29 -12.78 -13.66 -2.51
C GLN A 29 -11.65 -12.69 -2.18
N PHE A 30 -10.87 -13.01 -1.17
CA PHE A 30 -9.77 -12.15 -0.71
C PHE A 30 -8.42 -12.56 -1.31
N GLU A 31 -8.35 -13.71 -1.98
CA GLU A 31 -7.12 -14.29 -2.50
C GLU A 31 -7.31 -14.75 -3.96
N ASP A 32 -6.31 -14.50 -4.79
CA ASP A 32 -6.18 -15.07 -6.13
C ASP A 32 -4.69 -15.36 -6.36
N PRO A 33 -4.28 -16.58 -6.75
CA PRO A 33 -2.86 -16.92 -6.97
C PRO A 33 -2.15 -16.04 -8.01
N ARG A 34 -2.89 -15.31 -8.84
CA ARG A 34 -2.36 -14.38 -9.86
C ARG A 34 -2.16 -12.97 -9.33
N VAL A 35 -2.66 -12.66 -8.13
CA VAL A 35 -2.58 -11.33 -7.51
C VAL A 35 -1.42 -11.32 -6.50
N PRO A 36 -0.34 -10.56 -6.76
CA PRO A 36 0.88 -10.63 -5.96
C PRO A 36 0.91 -9.60 -4.82
N CYS A 37 -0.27 -9.12 -4.39
CA CYS A 37 -0.41 -8.12 -3.34
C CYS A 37 -1.68 -8.36 -2.53
N LEU A 38 -1.74 -7.72 -1.36
CA LEU A 38 -2.98 -7.56 -0.62
C LEU A 38 -3.71 -6.31 -1.11
N GLN A 39 -5.04 -6.36 -1.14
CA GLN A 39 -5.89 -5.21 -1.38
C GLN A 39 -6.52 -4.76 -0.05
N LEU A 40 -6.16 -3.56 0.41
CA LEU A 40 -6.50 -3.08 1.74
C LEU A 40 -7.16 -1.71 1.64
N LEU A 41 -8.28 -1.48 2.33
CA LEU A 41 -8.82 -0.13 2.51
C LEU A 41 -7.89 0.70 3.42
N SER A 42 -7.29 0.04 4.41
CA SER A 42 -6.28 0.64 5.27
C SER A 42 -5.36 -0.42 5.88
N VAL A 43 -4.13 -0.01 6.20
CA VAL A 43 -3.14 -0.83 6.90
C VAL A 43 -2.57 -0.06 8.08
N ARG A 44 -2.55 -0.69 9.26
CA ARG A 44 -2.06 -0.13 10.51
C ARG A 44 -0.80 -0.86 10.96
N ALA A 45 0.26 -0.10 11.21
CA ALA A 45 1.46 -0.58 11.89
C ALA A 45 1.38 -0.26 13.38
N SER A 46 1.54 -1.27 14.22
CA SER A 46 1.79 -1.09 15.66
C SER A 46 3.31 -1.00 15.88
N LEU A 47 3.75 0.03 16.60
CA LEU A 47 5.16 0.36 16.80
C LEU A 47 5.64 0.00 18.21
N ASP A 48 6.95 -0.03 18.41
CA ASP A 48 7.62 -0.45 19.65
C ASP A 48 7.44 0.46 20.87
N ASP A 49 6.87 1.64 20.68
CA ASP A 49 6.52 2.60 21.73
C ASP A 49 5.01 2.63 22.04
N ASP A 50 4.32 1.54 21.71
CA ASP A 50 2.86 1.36 21.79
C ASP A 50 2.04 2.34 20.90
N SER A 51 2.69 3.21 20.13
CA SER A 51 2.00 4.06 19.16
C SER A 51 1.64 3.27 17.90
N ALA A 52 0.71 3.81 17.11
CA ALA A 52 0.34 3.24 15.84
C ALA A 52 0.18 4.29 14.75
N VAL A 53 0.49 3.87 13.53
CA VAL A 53 0.28 4.64 12.31
C VAL A 53 -0.59 3.84 11.35
N SER A 54 -1.56 4.50 10.75
CA SER A 54 -2.40 3.91 9.72
C SER A 54 -2.11 4.56 8.39
N VAL A 55 -1.94 3.75 7.35
CA VAL A 55 -1.84 4.16 5.97
C VAL A 55 -3.17 3.87 5.30
N THR A 56 -3.73 4.89 4.66
CA THR A 56 -4.96 4.83 3.88
C THR A 56 -4.77 5.73 2.65
N THR A 57 -5.81 5.85 1.83
CA THR A 57 -5.84 6.77 0.71
C THR A 57 -6.58 8.06 1.05
N TYR A 58 -6.34 9.10 0.27
CA TYR A 58 -7.16 10.29 0.23
C TYR A 58 -7.38 10.69 -1.22
N GLN A 59 -8.57 11.22 -1.51
CA GLN A 59 -8.89 11.72 -2.83
C GLN A 59 -8.30 13.12 -3.05
N ASN A 60 -7.70 13.34 -4.21
CA ASN A 60 -7.29 14.64 -4.72
C ASN A 60 -7.75 14.75 -6.19
N ASP A 61 -8.78 15.55 -6.43
CA ASP A 61 -9.49 15.60 -7.72
C ASP A 61 -9.97 14.20 -8.17
N ALA A 62 -9.43 13.69 -9.27
CA ALA A 62 -9.81 12.41 -9.88
C ALA A 62 -8.88 11.25 -9.50
N VAL A 63 -7.88 11.48 -8.63
CA VAL A 63 -6.87 10.48 -8.25
C VAL A 63 -6.78 10.33 -6.74
N PHE A 64 -6.29 9.19 -6.29
CA PHE A 64 -6.05 8.88 -4.89
C PHE A 64 -4.56 8.78 -4.58
N GLY A 65 -4.18 9.31 -3.41
CA GLY A 65 -2.83 9.24 -2.87
C GLY A 65 -2.78 8.58 -1.52
N LEU A 66 -1.62 8.04 -1.14
CA LEU A 66 -1.37 7.53 0.20
C LEU A 66 -1.24 8.65 1.22
N VAL A 67 -1.79 8.43 2.41
CA VAL A 67 -1.63 9.30 3.57
C VAL A 67 -1.40 8.48 4.84
N VAL A 68 -0.53 8.98 5.71
CA VAL A 68 -0.35 8.46 7.07
C VAL A 68 -1.26 9.24 8.01
N ARG A 69 -1.98 8.52 8.87
CA ARG A 69 -2.75 9.05 9.99
C ARG A 69 -2.19 8.47 11.28
N SER A 70 -1.88 9.33 12.25
CA SER A 70 -1.57 8.90 13.61
C SER A 70 -2.85 8.41 14.29
N GLU A 71 -2.76 7.29 15.00
CA GLU A 71 -3.82 6.81 15.92
C GLU A 71 -5.20 6.54 15.29
N ALA A 72 -5.30 6.40 13.97
CA ALA A 72 -6.57 6.01 13.35
C ALA A 72 -6.90 4.55 13.73
N GLN A 73 -7.96 4.37 14.52
CA GLN A 73 -8.55 3.06 14.75
C GLN A 73 -8.96 2.46 13.40
N LEU A 74 -8.74 1.16 13.23
CA LEU A 74 -9.35 0.45 12.11
C LEU A 74 -10.85 0.47 12.37
N ASP A 75 -11.61 0.99 11.43
CA ASP A 75 -13.06 1.02 11.54
C ASP A 75 -13.58 -0.42 11.39
N GLU A 76 -14.07 -0.99 12.49
CA GLU A 76 -14.71 -2.30 12.56
C GLU A 76 -16.17 -2.25 12.08
N GLY A 77 -16.56 -1.18 11.38
CA GLY A 77 -17.90 -0.93 10.85
C GLY A 77 -18.54 -2.15 10.19
N HIS A 78 -19.87 -2.17 10.15
CA HIS A 78 -20.62 -3.20 9.42
C HIS A 78 -20.39 -3.03 7.92
N TRP A 79 -19.33 -3.67 7.45
CA TRP A 79 -18.97 -3.72 6.05
C TRP A 79 -19.83 -4.77 5.33
N ASP A 80 -20.32 -4.46 4.13
CA ASP A 80 -21.21 -5.30 3.32
C ASP A 80 -20.52 -6.57 2.75
N GLY A 81 -19.93 -7.38 3.62
CA GLY A 81 -19.35 -8.70 3.31
C GLY A 81 -18.02 -8.69 2.55
N ILE A 82 -17.70 -7.62 1.82
CA ILE A 82 -16.47 -7.54 1.01
C ILE A 82 -15.24 -7.03 1.78
N TYR A 83 -15.40 -6.60 3.03
CA TYR A 83 -14.27 -6.19 3.86
C TYR A 83 -14.13 -7.09 5.10
N ARG A 84 -12.88 -7.32 5.51
CA ARG A 84 -12.57 -8.02 6.78
C ARG A 84 -11.38 -7.38 7.49
N VAL A 85 -11.49 -7.25 8.80
CA VAL A 85 -10.35 -6.90 9.65
C VAL A 85 -9.54 -8.16 9.90
N ARG A 86 -8.22 -8.10 9.69
CA ARG A 86 -7.31 -9.19 10.07
C ARG A 86 -5.92 -8.69 10.41
N GLN A 87 -5.19 -9.53 11.13
CA GLN A 87 -3.76 -9.40 11.29
C GLN A 87 -3.05 -9.82 9.98
N LEU A 88 -2.09 -9.01 9.53
CA LEU A 88 -1.35 -9.19 8.27
C LEU A 88 0.04 -9.76 8.57
N THR A 89 0.11 -11.03 8.95
CA THR A 89 1.35 -11.71 9.37
C THR A 89 2.35 -11.94 8.25
N GLU A 90 1.91 -11.80 7.00
CA GLU A 90 2.72 -11.83 5.78
C GLU A 90 3.56 -10.57 5.58
N LEU A 91 3.20 -9.43 6.21
CA LEU A 91 3.94 -8.19 6.09
C LEU A 91 5.18 -8.19 7.00
N PRO A 92 6.30 -7.58 6.57
CA PRO A 92 7.53 -7.61 7.35
C PRO A 92 7.43 -6.74 8.61
N THR A 93 7.81 -7.31 9.74
CA THR A 93 8.04 -6.64 11.03
C THR A 93 9.54 -6.46 11.27
N GLY A 94 9.91 -5.53 12.16
CA GLY A 94 11.30 -5.19 12.43
C GLY A 94 11.60 -3.69 12.38
N ARG A 95 12.88 -3.33 12.35
CA ARG A 95 13.32 -1.94 12.25
C ARG A 95 13.16 -1.46 10.80
N VAL A 96 12.54 -0.30 10.62
CA VAL A 96 12.48 0.37 9.32
C VAL A 96 13.83 1.00 9.02
N GLU A 97 14.59 0.40 8.12
CA GLU A 97 15.95 0.82 7.74
C GLU A 97 15.93 1.92 6.68
N GLN A 98 15.00 1.82 5.73
CA GLN A 98 14.87 2.73 4.60
C GLN A 98 13.40 3.05 4.32
N VAL A 99 13.17 4.29 3.89
CA VAL A 99 11.89 4.78 3.39
C VAL A 99 12.18 5.52 2.09
N ALA A 100 11.54 5.13 1.01
CA ALA A 100 11.53 5.84 -0.25
C ALA A 100 10.09 6.07 -0.69
N VAL A 101 9.85 7.19 -1.36
CA VAL A 101 8.51 7.66 -1.73
C VAL A 101 8.48 8.02 -3.20
N VAL A 102 7.35 7.83 -3.84
CA VAL A 102 7.12 8.24 -5.23
C VAL A 102 5.89 9.11 -5.28
N VAL A 103 6.07 10.31 -5.81
CA VAL A 103 4.98 11.23 -6.11
C VAL A 103 4.66 11.10 -7.59
N ASP A 104 3.39 10.90 -7.91
CA ASP A 104 2.86 10.88 -9.27
C ASP A 104 1.56 11.67 -9.28
N GLU A 105 1.30 12.42 -10.34
CA GLU A 105 0.09 13.25 -10.50
C GLU A 105 -0.23 14.15 -9.30
N GLY A 106 0.81 14.66 -8.62
CA GLY A 106 0.69 15.54 -7.46
C GLY A 106 0.32 14.84 -6.15
N VAL A 107 0.17 13.51 -6.15
CA VAL A 107 -0.16 12.71 -4.97
C VAL A 107 0.96 11.72 -4.62
N LEU A 108 0.98 11.26 -3.36
CA LEU A 108 1.93 10.23 -2.93
C LEU A 108 1.44 8.86 -3.44
N ALA A 109 1.97 8.42 -4.57
CA ALA A 109 1.52 7.21 -5.25
C ALA A 109 2.07 5.93 -4.60
N GLU A 110 3.32 5.97 -4.12
CA GLU A 110 4.01 4.79 -3.59
C GLU A 110 4.88 5.11 -2.40
N VAL A 111 5.01 4.13 -1.51
CA VAL A 111 5.99 4.10 -0.42
C VAL A 111 6.68 2.76 -0.39
N ARG A 112 8.01 2.77 -0.47
CA ARG A 112 8.87 1.62 -0.29
C ARG A 112 9.52 1.67 1.07
N LEU A 113 9.35 0.60 1.83
CA LEU A 113 9.95 0.38 3.14
C LEU A 113 10.93 -0.79 3.02
N LEU A 114 12.07 -0.68 3.73
CA LEU A 114 12.93 -1.82 4.01
C LEU A 114 12.88 -2.06 5.52
N ILE A 115 12.38 -3.22 5.94
CA ILE A 115 12.12 -3.57 7.33
C ILE A 115 12.89 -4.85 7.67
N ASP A 116 13.93 -4.75 8.50
CA ASP A 116 14.90 -5.83 8.77
C ASP A 116 15.31 -6.56 7.47
N ALA A 117 15.84 -5.81 6.50
CA ALA A 117 16.20 -6.27 5.15
C ALA A 117 15.07 -6.87 4.27
N ARG A 118 13.81 -6.89 4.73
CA ARG A 118 12.66 -7.34 3.94
C ARG A 118 11.93 -6.15 3.32
N PRO A 119 11.71 -6.15 2.00
CA PRO A 119 11.04 -5.03 1.36
C PRO A 119 9.52 -5.08 1.57
N LEU A 120 8.91 -3.90 1.59
CA LEU A 120 7.46 -3.71 1.52
C LEU A 120 7.18 -2.51 0.62
N LEU A 121 6.33 -2.69 -0.38
CA LEU A 121 5.81 -1.60 -1.21
C LEU A 121 4.33 -1.41 -0.88
N LEU A 122 3.97 -0.19 -0.50
CA LEU A 122 2.60 0.28 -0.42
C LEU A 122 2.33 1.18 -1.62
N MET A 123 1.18 1.01 -2.27
CA MET A 123 0.79 1.77 -3.44
C MET A 123 -0.68 2.18 -3.35
N ALA A 124 -1.01 3.42 -3.72
CA ALA A 124 -2.40 3.80 -3.95
C ALA A 124 -2.89 3.15 -5.25
N GLY A 125 -3.94 2.35 -5.18
CA GLY A 125 -4.43 1.55 -6.30
C GLY A 125 -5.42 0.47 -5.86
N GLU A 126 -6.11 -0.10 -6.84
CA GLU A 126 -7.19 -1.07 -6.61
C GLU A 126 -7.22 -2.11 -7.74
N LEU A 127 -7.71 -3.31 -7.45
CA LEU A 127 -8.02 -4.31 -8.45
C LEU A 127 -9.52 -4.26 -8.74
N HIS A 128 -9.86 -4.04 -10.01
CA HIS A 128 -11.24 -4.02 -10.47
C HIS A 128 -11.55 -5.35 -11.15
N GLU A 129 -12.66 -5.99 -10.74
CA GLU A 129 -13.21 -7.13 -11.45
C GLU A 129 -13.92 -6.66 -12.72
N THR A 130 -13.47 -7.16 -13.86
CA THR A 130 -14.11 -6.94 -15.16
C THR A 130 -15.36 -7.81 -15.31
N VAL A 131 -16.20 -7.50 -16.30
CA VAL A 131 -17.37 -8.32 -16.63
C VAL A 131 -17.04 -9.77 -17.00
N THR A 132 -15.78 -10.07 -17.37
CA THR A 132 -15.30 -11.43 -17.67
C THR A 132 -14.70 -12.14 -16.45
N GLY A 133 -14.65 -11.48 -15.29
CA GLY A 133 -14.05 -12.01 -14.05
C GLY A 133 -12.53 -11.84 -13.96
N ASP A 134 -11.92 -11.17 -14.94
CA ASP A 134 -10.50 -10.81 -14.89
C ASP A 134 -10.28 -9.62 -13.95
N LEU A 135 -9.15 -9.62 -13.25
CA LEU A 135 -8.75 -8.54 -12.34
C LEU A 135 -7.79 -7.58 -13.05
N VAL A 136 -8.11 -6.29 -13.04
CA VAL A 136 -7.29 -5.23 -13.65
C VAL A 136 -6.73 -4.35 -12.54
N PHE A 137 -5.43 -4.08 -12.61
CA PHE A 137 -4.75 -3.22 -11.64
C PHE A 137 -4.92 -1.75 -12.02
N HIS A 138 -5.60 -1.00 -11.17
CA HIS A 138 -5.76 0.44 -11.25
C HIS A 138 -4.78 1.14 -10.31
N ARG A 139 -4.05 2.13 -10.83
CA ARG A 139 -3.18 3.00 -10.02
C ARG A 139 -3.95 4.23 -9.57
N LEU A 140 -3.51 4.80 -8.45
CA LEU A 140 -4.05 6.04 -7.89
C LEU A 140 -5.55 5.93 -7.60
N ASP A 141 -5.93 4.78 -7.05
CA ASP A 141 -7.32 4.44 -6.74
C ASP A 141 -7.54 4.27 -5.23
N GLU A 142 -8.77 3.99 -4.82
CA GLU A 142 -9.26 4.09 -3.43
C GLU A 142 -8.55 3.16 -2.44
N SER A 143 -7.95 2.08 -2.90
CA SER A 143 -7.30 1.10 -2.04
C SER A 143 -5.78 1.31 -1.84
N VAL A 144 -5.25 0.63 -0.82
CA VAL A 144 -3.82 0.46 -0.57
C VAL A 144 -3.43 -0.95 -0.99
N LEU A 145 -2.58 -1.06 -2.01
CA LEU A 145 -2.00 -2.33 -2.43
C LEU A 145 -0.66 -2.57 -1.73
N ALA A 146 -0.54 -3.70 -1.03
CA ALA A 146 0.67 -4.07 -0.29
C ALA A 146 1.41 -5.24 -0.96
N PHE A 147 2.63 -5.00 -1.43
CA PHE A 147 3.50 -5.99 -2.07
C PHE A 147 4.70 -6.31 -1.18
N THR A 148 4.89 -7.57 -0.84
CA THR A 148 6.10 -8.08 -0.15
C THR A 148 7.25 -8.40 -1.09
N ASP A 149 6.97 -8.56 -2.39
CA ASP A 149 7.94 -8.51 -3.49
C ASP A 149 7.66 -7.26 -4.35
N PRO A 150 8.37 -6.13 -4.15
CA PRO A 150 8.16 -4.94 -4.98
C PRO A 150 8.40 -5.17 -6.48
N ALA A 151 9.21 -6.16 -6.87
CA ALA A 151 9.41 -6.47 -8.28
C ALA A 151 8.15 -7.08 -8.91
N ALA A 152 7.23 -7.64 -8.12
CA ALA A 152 5.94 -8.10 -8.62
C ALA A 152 5.07 -6.94 -9.11
N ALA A 153 5.14 -5.79 -8.46
CA ALA A 153 4.49 -4.57 -8.91
C ALA A 153 5.07 -4.02 -10.23
N ASP A 154 6.27 -4.44 -10.65
CA ASP A 154 6.84 -4.09 -11.96
C ASP A 154 6.35 -5.03 -13.08
N ARG A 155 5.78 -6.20 -12.72
CA ARG A 155 5.35 -7.23 -13.67
C ARG A 155 3.85 -7.19 -14.01
N VAL A 156 3.05 -6.43 -13.27
CA VAL A 156 1.61 -6.30 -13.53
C VAL A 156 1.32 -5.19 -14.53
N SER A 157 0.22 -5.35 -15.27
CA SER A 157 -0.27 -4.35 -16.22
C SER A 157 -1.13 -3.30 -15.52
N TRP A 158 -0.56 -2.12 -15.29
CA TRP A 158 -1.21 -1.02 -14.60
C TRP A 158 -2.05 -0.13 -15.53
N THR A 159 -3.18 0.34 -15.01
CA THR A 159 -4.04 1.37 -15.61
C THR A 159 -4.20 2.55 -14.64
N PRO A 160 -3.69 3.76 -14.93
CA PRO A 160 -2.74 4.08 -15.99
C PRO A 160 -1.38 3.40 -15.79
N PRO A 161 -0.52 3.32 -16.82
CA PRO A 161 0.82 2.71 -16.69
C PRO A 161 1.64 3.33 -15.55
N ARG A 162 2.41 2.48 -14.86
CA ARG A 162 3.35 2.92 -13.83
C ARG A 162 4.50 3.68 -14.47
N ARG A 163 4.70 4.94 -14.09
CA ARG A 163 5.83 5.73 -14.58
C ARG A 163 7.12 5.15 -14.00
N GLY A 164 8.08 4.86 -14.86
CA GLY A 164 9.36 4.29 -14.43
C GLY A 164 10.08 5.23 -13.45
N HIS A 165 10.73 4.65 -12.44
CA HIS A 165 11.61 5.37 -11.52
C HIS A 165 12.73 5.98 -12.35
N GLY A 166 12.61 7.25 -12.73
CA GLY A 166 13.72 7.98 -13.33
C GLY A 166 14.89 7.91 -12.35
N CYS A 167 15.91 7.12 -12.67
CA CYS A 167 17.19 7.19 -12.01
C CYS A 167 17.78 8.56 -12.35
N GLY A 168 17.53 9.55 -11.50
CA GLY A 168 18.20 10.84 -11.54
C GLY A 168 19.67 10.65 -11.23
N HIS A 169 20.46 10.24 -12.23
CA HIS A 169 21.89 10.46 -12.21
C HIS A 169 22.11 11.97 -12.13
N VAL A 170 22.64 12.44 -11.00
CA VAL A 170 23.33 13.73 -10.95
C VAL A 170 24.60 13.54 -11.78
N GLY A 171 24.45 13.72 -13.09
CA GLY A 171 25.57 13.81 -14.01
C GLY A 171 26.39 15.04 -13.67
N GLY A 172 27.56 14.80 -13.08
CA GLY A 172 28.61 15.80 -13.01
C GLY A 172 28.92 16.32 -14.40
N GLY A 173 28.90 17.65 -14.54
CA GLY A 173 29.04 18.32 -15.82
C GLY A 173 29.61 19.72 -15.65
N ARG A 174 30.91 19.72 -15.29
CA ARG A 174 31.95 20.77 -15.48
C ARG A 174 31.71 22.17 -14.92
#